data_AF-A0A7V2EEB3-F1
#
_entry.id   AF-A0A7V2EEB3-F1
#
_cell.length_a   1.000
_cell.length_b   1.000
_cell.length_c   1.000
_cell.angle_alpha   90.00
_cell.angle_beta   90.00
_cell.angle_gamma   90.00
#
_symmetry.space_group_name_H-M   'P 1'
#
loop_
_entity.id
_entity.type
_entity.pdbx_description
1 polymer ?
#
loop_
_entity_poly.entity_id
_entity_poly.type
_entity_poly.pdbx_seq_one_letter_code
_entity_poly.pdbx_strand_id
1 'polypeptide(L)' 'MSQPPAPLKVSQFLADKRLAGLELTLSVASPVGLERPILSPRLQKPGLALAGFLASLRPGRVQVI' A
#
# COMPACT_ATOMS: atom_id res chain seq x y z
N MET A 1 10.34 18.44 13.51
CA MET A 1 9.90 17.04 13.36
C MET A 1 8.60 17.06 12.56
N SER A 2 8.58 16.52 11.35
CA SER A 2 7.38 16.51 10.50
C SER A 2 6.37 15.53 11.10
N GLN A 3 5.14 15.99 11.34
CA GLN A 3 4.04 15.15 11.83
C GLN A 3 3.84 13.97 10.84
N PRO A 4 3.67 12.73 11.33
CA PRO A 4 3.38 11.61 10.44
C PRO A 4 2.05 11.89 9.71
N PRO A 5 1.97 11.61 8.40
CA PRO A 5 0.74 11.82 7.65
C PRO A 5 -0.38 10.97 8.25
N ALA A 6 -1.60 11.51 8.23
CA ALA A 6 -2.78 10.77 8.68
C ALA A 6 -2.89 9.44 7.93
N PRO A 7 -3.33 8.34 8.58
CA PRO A 7 -3.51 7.05 7.93
C PRO A 7 -4.47 7.16 6.74
N LEU A 8 -4.07 6.64 5.58
CA LEU A 8 -4.87 6.64 4.35
C LEU A 8 -5.46 5.24 4.14
N LYS A 9 -6.77 5.10 3.94
CA LYS A 9 -7.36 3.79 3.63
C LYS A 9 -7.07 3.38 2.18
N VAL A 10 -7.03 2.07 1.92
CA VAL A 10 -6.91 1.55 0.53
C VAL A 10 -8.06 2.05 -0.35
N SER A 11 -9.29 2.12 0.16
CA SER A 11 -10.44 2.70 -0.56
C SER A 11 -10.20 4.15 -0.99
N GLN A 12 -9.65 4.97 -0.09
CA GLN A 12 -9.34 6.37 -0.37
C GLN A 12 -8.19 6.51 -1.36
N PHE A 13 -7.17 5.65 -1.26
CA PHE A 13 -6.07 5.61 -2.23
C PHE A 13 -6.58 5.30 -3.63
N LEU A 14 -7.40 4.26 -3.78
CA LEU A 14 -7.94 3.84 -5.09
C LEU A 14 -8.92 4.87 -5.69
N ALA A 15 -9.62 5.64 -4.85
CA ALA A 15 -10.52 6.70 -5.31
C ALA A 15 -9.79 8.01 -5.69
N ASP A 16 -8.48 8.11 -5.49
CA ASP A 16 -7.73 9.34 -5.76
C ASP A 16 -7.58 9.58 -7.26
N LYS A 17 -8.22 10.63 -7.76
CA LYS A 17 -8.20 11.02 -9.17
C LYS A 17 -6.80 11.33 -9.70
N ARG A 18 -5.85 11.70 -8.84
CA ARG A 18 -4.45 11.93 -9.23
C ARG A 18 -3.77 10.65 -9.71
N LEU A 19 -4.30 9.48 -9.34
CA LEU A 19 -3.79 8.17 -9.70
C LEU A 19 -4.47 7.58 -10.94
N ALA A 20 -5.36 8.33 -11.61
CA ALA A 20 -6.11 7.83 -12.77
C ALA A 20 -5.20 7.28 -13.89
N GLY A 21 -4.00 7.83 -14.07
CA GLY A 21 -3.03 7.35 -15.05
C GLY A 21 -2.31 6.03 -14.70
N LEU A 22 -2.52 5.48 -13.49
CA LEU A 22 -1.96 4.19 -13.08
C LEU A 22 -2.87 3.00 -13.40
N GLU A 23 -4.13 3.27 -13.80
CA GLU A 23 -5.10 2.25 -14.22
C GLU A 23 -5.20 1.06 -13.24
N LEU A 24 -5.21 1.36 -11.94
CA LEU A 24 -5.23 0.34 -10.88
C LEU A 24 -6.53 -0.45 -10.94
N THR A 25 -6.42 -1.77 -11.07
CA THR A 25 -7.57 -2.68 -11.06
C THR A 25 -7.55 -3.56 -9.82
N LEU A 26 -8.73 -3.84 -9.29
CA LEU A 26 -8.91 -4.76 -8.18
C LEU A 26 -9.17 -6.16 -8.72
N SER A 27 -8.15 -7.01 -8.72
CA SER A 27 -8.31 -8.41 -9.15
C SER A 27 -9.15 -9.23 -8.16
N VAL A 28 -9.02 -8.93 -6.86
CA VAL A 28 -9.82 -9.55 -5.78
C VAL A 28 -10.04 -8.50 -4.69
N ALA A 29 -11.29 -8.07 -4.49
CA ALA A 29 -11.63 -7.07 -3.47
C ALA A 29 -12.43 -7.70 -2.35
N SER A 30 -11.79 -7.93 -1.20
CA SER A 30 -12.54 -8.10 0.05
C SER A 30 -12.90 -6.71 0.58
N PRO A 31 -14.15 -6.45 0.99
CA PRO A 31 -14.54 -5.21 1.66
C PRO A 31 -13.64 -4.88 2.86
N VAL A 32 -13.15 -5.90 3.56
CA VAL A 32 -12.22 -5.75 4.68
C VAL A 32 -10.86 -5.20 4.24
N GLY A 33 -10.40 -5.57 3.05
CA GLY A 33 -9.13 -5.11 2.50
C GLY A 33 -9.14 -3.62 2.13
N LEU A 34 -10.29 -3.08 1.70
CA LEU A 34 -10.45 -1.68 1.34
C LEU A 34 -10.35 -0.74 2.53
N GLU A 35 -10.73 -1.20 3.72
CA GLU A 35 -10.65 -0.42 4.96
C GLU A 35 -9.26 -0.47 5.62
N ARG A 36 -8.33 -1.25 5.07
CA ARG A 36 -7.00 -1.42 5.64
C ARG A 36 -6.20 -0.10 5.54
N PRO A 37 -5.53 0.34 6.63
CA PRO A 37 -4.77 1.58 6.61
C PRO A 37 -3.38 1.40 5.95
N ILE A 38 -3.03 2.37 5.10
CA ILE A 38 -1.68 2.63 4.61
C ILE A 38 -1.05 3.62 5.60
N LEU A 39 -0.02 3.15 6.31
CA LEU A 39 0.62 3.87 7.41
C LEU A 39 1.91 4.57 6.99
N SER A 40 2.38 4.30 5.78
CA SER A 40 3.65 4.84 5.29
C SER A 40 3.53 5.24 3.83
N PRO A 41 4.02 6.43 3.45
CA PRO A 41 4.03 6.89 2.06
C PRO A 41 5.11 6.18 1.22
N ARG A 42 5.92 5.30 1.82
CA ARG A 42 6.99 4.58 1.11
C ARG A 42 6.45 3.28 0.52
N LEU A 43 6.75 3.06 -0.76
CA LEU A 43 6.52 1.78 -1.43
C LEU A 43 7.48 0.70 -0.90
N GLN A 44 7.06 -0.55 -1.00
CA GLN A 44 7.85 -1.72 -0.63
C GLN A 44 8.01 -2.66 -1.83
N LYS A 45 9.25 -2.94 -2.24
CA LYS A 45 9.56 -3.98 -3.22
C LYS A 45 9.97 -5.25 -2.48
N PRO A 46 9.21 -6.36 -2.59
CA PRO A 46 9.44 -7.53 -1.75
C PRO A 46 10.50 -8.49 -2.29
N GLY A 47 11.45 -8.07 -3.14
CA GLY A 47 12.41 -8.97 -3.79
C GLY A 47 13.18 -9.90 -2.83
N LEU A 48 13.74 -9.35 -1.74
CA LEU A 48 14.41 -10.17 -0.72
C LEU A 48 13.43 -11.07 0.05
N ALA A 49 12.21 -10.62 0.28
CA ALA A 49 11.18 -11.42 0.94
C ALA A 49 10.73 -12.59 0.06
N LEU A 50 10.67 -12.40 -1.27
CA LEU A 50 10.41 -13.47 -2.24
C LEU A 50 11.55 -14.50 -2.27
N ALA A 51 12.78 -14.09 -1.94
CA ALA A 51 13.93 -14.99 -1.75
C ALA A 51 14.00 -15.61 -0.34
N GLY A 52 12.97 -15.43 0.49
CA GLY A 52 12.89 -15.99 1.85
C GLY A 52 13.41 -15.09 2.97
N PHE A 53 13.93 -13.90 2.67
CA PHE A 53 14.44 -12.97 3.68
C PHE A 53 13.39 -11.92 4.11
N LEU A 54 12.62 -12.24 5.15
CA LEU A 54 11.46 -11.45 5.60
C LEU A 54 11.80 -10.26 6.49
N ALA A 55 13.00 -10.18 7.06
CA ALA A 55 13.38 -9.11 8.01
C ALA A 55 13.38 -7.70 7.38
N SER A 56 13.34 -7.62 6.05
CA SER A 56 13.23 -6.38 5.29
C SER A 56 11.80 -5.85 5.17
N LEU A 57 10.78 -6.67 5.47
CA LEU A 57 9.39 -6.27 5.38
C LEU A 57 9.05 -5.24 6.46
N ARG A 58 8.24 -4.24 6.08
CA ARG A 58 7.73 -3.19 6.95
C ARG A 58 6.20 -3.13 6.83
N PRO A 59 5.47 -3.22 7.95
CA PRO A 59 4.02 -3.17 7.90
C PRO A 59 3.52 -1.79 7.45
N GLY A 60 2.29 -1.77 6.92
CA GLY A 60 1.60 -0.53 6.52
C GLY A 60 2.14 0.12 5.24
N ARG A 61 3.02 -0.54 4.48
CA ARG A 61 3.46 -0.10 3.15
C ARG A 61 2.69 -0.80 2.05
N VAL A 62 2.45 -0.08 0.96
CA VAL A 62 1.95 -0.64 -0.30
C VAL A 62 3.09 -1.40 -0.98
N GLN A 63 2.82 -2.63 -1.44
CA GLN A 63 3.80 -3.44 -2.14
C GLN A 63 3.69 -3.27 -3.65
N VAL A 64 4.83 -3.25 -4.33
CA VAL A 64 4.93 -3.31 -5.79
C VAL A 64 5.78 -4.53 -6.11
N ILE A 65 5.22 -5.46 -6.89
CA ILE A 65 5.82 -6.74 -7.26
C ILE A 65 6.14 -6.71 -8.74
#